data_AF-A0A327RLC2-F1
#
_entry.id   AF-A0A327RLC2-F1
#
_cell.length_a   1.000
_cell.length_b   1.000
_cell.length_c   1.000
_cell.angle_alpha   90.00
_cell.angle_beta   90.00
_cell.angle_gamma   90.00
#
_symmetry.space_group_name_H-M   'P 1'
#
loop_
_entity.id
_entity.type
_entity.pdbx_description
1 polymer ?
#
loop_
_entity_poly.entity_id
_entity_poly.type
_entity_poly.pdbx_seq_one_letter_code
_entity_poly.pdbx_strand_id
1 'polypeptide(L)'
;MVTLDVEDDLEYRIKYWEKLTALKSILLDDYLPDAIYDEAYLLDNGKEISRIYVTLPQKVSIHNKNTWQDVMVFFNTHMSLFEAFFEEYKEVIEG
;
A
#
# COMPACT_ATOMS: atom_id res chain seq x y z
N MET A 1 4.22 -8.60 1.07
CA MET A 1 3.30 -7.52 0.64
C MET A 1 4.05 -6.21 0.70
N VAL A 2 3.64 -5.23 -0.09
CA VAL A 2 4.04 -3.82 0.03
C VAL A 2 2.81 -3.06 0.50
N THR A 3 2.97 -2.16 1.46
CA THR A 3 1.85 -1.47 2.12
C THR A 3 2.09 0.04 2.21
N LEU A 4 1.01 0.80 2.16
CA LEU A 4 0.91 2.19 2.58
C LEU A 4 -0.06 2.22 3.76
N ASP A 5 0.46 2.52 4.94
CA ASP A 5 -0.28 2.48 6.20
C ASP A 5 -0.53 3.90 6.70
N VAL A 6 -1.79 4.20 7.04
CA VAL A 6 -2.20 5.41 7.74
C VAL A 6 -2.42 5.04 9.19
N GLU A 7 -1.41 5.33 10.00
CA GLU A 7 -1.36 5.01 11.42
C GLU A 7 -1.27 6.33 12.23
N ASP A 8 -2.41 6.99 12.43
CA ASP A 8 -2.54 8.25 13.19
C ASP A 8 -3.73 8.20 14.16
N ASP A 9 -3.99 9.29 14.88
CA ASP A 9 -5.25 9.44 15.62
C ASP A 9 -6.47 9.40 14.68
N LEU A 10 -7.65 9.15 15.25
CA LEU A 10 -8.84 8.84 14.48
C LEU A 10 -9.21 9.96 13.48
N GLU A 11 -9.03 11.23 13.86
CA GLU A 11 -9.40 12.36 13.01
C GLU A 11 -8.44 12.47 11.82
N TYR A 12 -7.14 12.39 12.07
CA TYR A 12 -6.14 12.42 11.00
C TYR A 12 -6.21 11.17 10.11
N ARG A 13 -6.47 10.00 10.69
CA ARG A 13 -6.67 8.75 9.94
C ARG A 13 -7.82 8.88 8.95
N ILE A 14 -8.97 9.38 9.41
CA ILE A 14 -10.13 9.63 8.53
C ILE A 14 -9.77 10.67 7.46
N LYS A 15 -9.14 11.79 7.83
CA LYS A 15 -8.75 12.84 6.88
C LYS A 15 -7.87 12.32 5.75
N TYR A 16 -6.81 11.58 6.06
CA TYR A 16 -5.91 11.03 5.05
C TYR A 16 -6.57 9.91 4.26
N TRP A 17 -7.39 9.08 4.91
CA TRP A 17 -8.10 7.99 4.25
C TRP A 17 -9.10 8.48 3.21
N GLU A 18 -9.85 9.55 3.50
CA GLU A 18 -10.77 10.17 2.54
C GLU A 18 -10.04 10.63 1.28
N LYS A 19 -8.87 11.27 1.42
CA LYS A 19 -8.04 11.73 0.30
C LYS A 19 -7.49 10.57 -0.51
N LEU A 20 -6.97 9.53 0.16
CA LEU A 20 -6.48 8.33 -0.52
C LEU A 20 -7.58 7.57 -1.25
N THR A 21 -8.80 7.60 -0.70
CA THR A 21 -9.99 7.00 -1.33
C THR A 21 -10.45 7.82 -2.54
N ALA A 22 -10.35 9.16 -2.49
CA ALA A 22 -10.63 10.02 -3.64
C ALA A 22 -9.68 9.75 -4.82
N LEU A 23 -8.43 9.36 -4.53
CA LEU A 23 -7.42 9.00 -5.53
C LEU A 23 -7.47 7.52 -5.95
N LYS A 24 -8.41 6.72 -5.44
CA LYS A 24 -8.44 5.27 -5.65
C LYS A 24 -8.46 4.85 -7.11
N SER A 25 -9.29 5.48 -7.93
CA SER A 25 -9.36 5.13 -9.36
C SER A 25 -8.02 5.36 -10.06
N ILE A 26 -7.37 6.49 -9.78
CA ILE A 26 -6.06 6.83 -10.33
C ILE A 26 -5.02 5.80 -9.88
N LEU A 27 -5.00 5.47 -8.58
CA LEU A 27 -4.07 4.47 -8.05
C LEU A 27 -4.22 3.13 -8.76
N LEU A 28 -5.46 2.66 -8.96
CA LEU A 28 -5.73 1.37 -9.59
C LEU A 28 -5.48 1.38 -11.10
N ASP A 29 -5.81 2.47 -11.79
CA ASP A 29 -5.72 2.54 -13.25
C ASP A 29 -4.28 2.77 -13.74
N ASP A 30 -3.52 3.63 -13.05
CA ASP A 30 -2.24 4.14 -13.55
C ASP A 30 -1.00 3.58 -12.84
N TYR A 31 -1.14 3.06 -11.60
CA TYR A 31 0.01 2.64 -10.79
C TYR A 31 -0.07 1.18 -10.33
N LEU A 32 -1.09 0.83 -9.54
CA LEU A 32 -1.17 -0.40 -8.76
C LEU A 32 -2.56 -1.04 -8.92
N PRO A 33 -2.85 -1.71 -10.05
CA PRO A 33 -4.17 -2.30 -10.33
C PRO A 33 -4.61 -3.37 -9.34
N ASP A 34 -3.64 -4.02 -8.69
CA ASP A 34 -3.89 -5.07 -7.69
C ASP A 34 -3.93 -4.53 -6.25
N ALA A 35 -3.97 -3.21 -6.05
CA ALA A 35 -4.03 -2.62 -4.72
C ALA A 35 -5.37 -2.87 -4.02
N ILE A 36 -5.28 -3.28 -2.76
CA ILE A 36 -6.42 -3.55 -1.88
C ILE A 36 -6.48 -2.45 -0.83
N TYR A 37 -7.67 -1.86 -0.67
CA TYR A 37 -7.96 -0.87 0.37
C TYR A 37 -8.66 -1.57 1.53
N ASP A 38 -8.10 -1.41 2.73
CA ASP A 38 -8.67 -1.88 3.98
C ASP A 38 -8.68 -0.73 4.99
N GLU A 39 -9.85 -0.17 5.26
CA GLU A 39 -10.01 1.00 6.12
C GLU A 39 -9.73 0.68 7.59
N ALA A 40 -10.00 -0.56 8.01
CA ALA A 40 -9.97 -1.00 9.41
C ALA A 40 -9.15 -2.29 9.54
N TYR A 41 -7.90 -2.24 9.08
CA TYR A 41 -6.97 -3.34 9.20
C TYR A 41 -6.50 -3.49 10.66
N LEU A 42 -6.75 -4.64 11.26
CA LEU A 42 -6.32 -4.95 12.62
C LEU A 42 -4.91 -5.54 12.63
N LEU A 43 -3.97 -4.83 13.26
CA LEU A 43 -2.61 -5.32 13.51
C LEU A 43 -2.58 -6.37 14.63
N ASP A 44 -1.53 -7.19 14.66
CA ASP A 44 -1.34 -8.25 15.67
C ASP A 44 -1.28 -7.71 17.10
N ASN A 45 -0.91 -6.43 17.27
CA ASN A 45 -0.88 -5.75 18.56
C ASN A 45 -2.26 -5.19 18.99
N GLY A 46 -3.32 -5.43 18.20
CA GLY A 46 -4.68 -4.95 18.46
C GLY A 46 -4.96 -3.51 18.00
N LYS A 47 -4.00 -2.82 17.38
CA LYS A 47 -4.21 -1.49 16.82
C LYS A 47 -4.91 -1.57 15.46
N GLU A 48 -5.90 -0.70 15.24
CA GLU A 48 -6.61 -0.58 13.97
C GLU A 48 -6.00 0.56 13.14
N ILE A 49 -5.68 0.29 11.87
CA ILE A 49 -5.12 1.23 10.92
C ILE A 49 -5.89 1.19 9.61
N SER A 50 -5.71 2.21 8.76
CA SER A 50 -6.15 2.15 7.37
C SER A 50 -4.94 1.79 6.49
N ARG A 51 -5.11 0.82 5.59
CA ARG A 51 -4.02 0.22 4.81
C ARG A 51 -4.40 0.09 3.35
N ILE A 52 -3.48 0.47 2.48
CA ILE A 52 -3.48 0.11 1.06
C ILE A 52 -2.34 -0.87 0.83
N TYR A 53 -2.58 -1.99 0.17
CA TYR A 53 -1.54 -3.00 0.01
C TYR A 53 -1.65 -3.81 -1.27
N VAL A 54 -0.49 -4.28 -1.74
CA VAL A 54 -0.39 -5.31 -2.78
C VAL A 54 0.27 -6.54 -2.20
N THR A 55 -0.31 -7.71 -2.47
CA THR A 55 0.23 -9.00 -2.03
C THR A 55 0.99 -9.67 -3.16
N LEU A 56 2.09 -10.35 -2.83
CA LEU A 56 2.73 -11.25 -3.77
C LEU A 56 1.91 -12.56 -3.76
N PRO A 57 1.23 -12.94 -4.84
CA PRO A 57 0.32 -14.09 -4.84
C PRO A 57 1.06 -15.43 -4.71
N GLN A 58 2.36 -15.45 -5.05
CA GLN A 58 3.17 -16.66 -5.00
C GLN A 58 3.61 -17.00 -3.57
N LYS A 59 3.46 -18.27 -3.20
CA LYS A 59 4.10 -18.81 -1.99
C LYS A 59 5.61 -18.86 -2.21
N VAL A 60 6.32 -18.02 -1.48
CA VAL A 60 7.79 -17.97 -1.50
C VAL A 60 8.34 -18.90 -0.41
N SER A 61 9.52 -19.48 -0.66
CA SER A 61 10.21 -20.31 0.32
C SER A 61 11.62 -19.77 0.51
N ILE A 62 11.99 -19.47 1.75
CA ILE A 62 13.33 -18.98 2.09
C ILE A 62 14.46 -19.92 1.65
N HIS A 63 14.15 -21.22 1.46
CA HIS A 63 15.10 -22.23 1.00
C HIS A 63 15.21 -22.34 -0.52
N ASN A 64 14.32 -21.66 -1.26
CA ASN A 64 14.33 -21.65 -2.73
C ASN A 64 14.87 -20.30 -3.23
N LYS A 65 16.16 -20.31 -3.63
CA LYS A 65 16.85 -19.14 -4.21
C LYS A 65 16.13 -18.54 -5.42
N ASN A 66 15.38 -19.33 -6.19
CA ASN A 66 14.65 -18.81 -7.34
C ASN A 66 13.50 -17.88 -6.89
N THR A 67 12.85 -18.18 -5.77
CA THR A 67 11.75 -17.33 -5.26
C THR A 67 12.23 -15.99 -4.69
N TRP A 68 13.53 -15.85 -4.38
CA TRP A 68 14.09 -14.58 -3.94
C TRP A 68 14.16 -13.53 -5.06
N GLN A 69 14.38 -13.96 -6.30
CA GLN A 69 14.36 -13.05 -7.44
C GLN A 69 12.95 -12.49 -7.65
N ASP A 70 11.93 -13.36 -7.60
CA ASP A 70 10.52 -12.96 -7.72
C ASP A 70 10.14 -11.94 -6.64
N VAL A 71 10.59 -12.18 -5.40
CA VAL A 71 10.40 -11.25 -4.27
C VAL A 71 11.05 -9.90 -4.53
N MET A 72 12.31 -9.88 -4.99
CA MET A 72 13.02 -8.63 -5.26
C MET A 72 12.38 -7.82 -6.38
N VAL A 73 11.98 -8.48 -7.47
CA VAL A 73 11.26 -7.83 -8.58
C VAL A 73 9.94 -7.27 -8.07
N PHE A 74 9.17 -8.05 -7.31
CA PHE A 74 7.91 -7.61 -6.73
C PHE A 74 8.07 -6.36 -5.87
N PHE A 75 9.03 -6.36 -4.94
CA PHE A 75 9.28 -5.20 -4.09
C PHE A 75 9.74 -4.01 -4.92
N ASN A 76 10.71 -4.17 -5.81
CA ASN A 76 11.22 -3.09 -6.63
C ASN A 76 10.13 -2.41 -7.46
N THR A 77 9.28 -3.20 -8.14
CA THR A 77 8.18 -2.66 -8.94
C THR A 77 7.15 -1.92 -8.09
N HIS A 78 6.59 -2.57 -7.06
CA HIS A 78 5.45 -2.00 -6.34
C HIS A 78 5.84 -0.86 -5.40
N MET A 79 7.04 -0.91 -4.78
CA MET A 79 7.51 0.19 -3.95
C MET A 79 7.75 1.45 -4.79
N SER A 80 8.38 1.32 -5.96
CA SER A 80 8.60 2.47 -6.84
C SER A 80 7.31 3.07 -7.39
N LEU A 81 6.28 2.24 -7.65
CA LEU A 81 4.96 2.72 -8.06
C LEU A 81 4.22 3.44 -6.93
N PHE A 82 4.26 2.92 -5.70
CA PHE A 82 3.74 3.62 -4.53
C PHE A 82 4.43 4.97 -4.30
N GLU A 83 5.77 4.99 -4.41
CA GLU A 83 6.56 6.21 -4.24
C GLU A 83 6.22 7.26 -5.31
N ALA A 84 6.12 6.85 -6.59
CA ALA A 84 5.72 7.72 -7.69
C ALA A 84 4.31 8.30 -7.48
N PHE A 85 3.34 7.46 -7.11
CA PHE A 85 1.98 7.91 -6.79
C PHE A 85 1.98 8.91 -5.63
N PHE A 86 2.68 8.59 -4.54
CA PHE A 86 2.70 9.44 -3.36
C PHE A 86 3.32 10.80 -3.66
N GLU A 87 4.46 10.85 -4.36
CA GLU A 87 5.13 12.11 -4.70
C GLU A 87 4.27 12.96 -5.65
N GLU A 88 3.62 12.35 -6.64
CA GLU A 88 2.79 13.07 -7.61
C GLU A 88 1.53 13.67 -6.97
N TYR A 89 0.90 12.95 -6.04
CA TYR A 89 -0.32 13.39 -5.37
C TYR A 89 -0.09 13.93 -3.95
N LYS A 90 1.16 14.17 -3.58
CA LYS A 90 1.55 14.62 -2.24
C LYS A 90 0.79 15.87 -1.80
N GLU A 91 0.66 16.87 -2.68
CA GLU A 91 -0.07 18.10 -2.36
C GLU A 91 -1.55 17.85 -2.06
N VAL A 92 -2.18 16.89 -2.75
CA VAL A 92 -3.58 16.51 -2.48
C VAL A 92 -3.68 15.75 -1.16
N ILE A 93 -2.73 14.85 -0.89
CA ILE A 93 -2.70 14.02 0.33
C ILE A 93 -2.39 14.86 1.57
N GLU A 94 -1.41 15.77 1.50
CA GLU A 94 -0.93 16.57 2.64
C GLU A 94 -1.66 17.91 2.82
N GLY A 95 -2.18 18.53 1.75
CA GLY A 95 -2.88 19.83 1.80
C GLY A 95 -4.27 19.76 2.43
#